data_AF-A0A0W0U0R4-F1
#
_entry.id   AF-A0A0W0U0R4-F1
#
_cell.length_a   1.000
_cell.length_b   1.000
_cell.length_c   1.000
_cell.angle_alpha   90.00
_cell.angle_beta   90.00
_cell.angle_gamma   90.00
#
_symmetry.space_group_name_H-M   'P 1'
#
loop_
_entity.id
_entity.type
_entity.pdbx_description
1 polymer ?
#
loop_
_entity_poly.entity_id
_entity_poly.type
_entity_poly.pdbx_seq_one_letter_code
_entity_poly.pdbx_strand_id
1 'polypeptide(L)'
;MATFTGFCFGTGEKSTMKKKNIISQFSEAIPPEDRFVREGPGMLGKEVTPNAKESVNDVVKWLLKQEDDKNTLNLSGFSRGSVTCIEIANRLKKLELALEAEAKKDNLSPKGAEVLRKLKNLEINIFAMDPVAGMSDKGVMDRRVIPDNVKSYVAVLQTDEMRRDFKPQDMTRAIIASPNTQVSMLPMYGNHSDTTKIKKDSMQSGAKIMWHSLY
;
A
#
# COMPACT_ATOMS: atom_id res chain seq x y z
N MET A 1 -16.74 10.05 9.30
CA MET A 1 -15.88 9.11 8.54
C MET A 1 -15.02 9.86 7.54
N ALA A 2 -13.72 9.96 7.82
CA ALA A 2 -12.75 10.56 6.91
C ALA A 2 -11.94 9.50 6.15
N THR A 3 -11.38 9.87 4.99
CA THR A 3 -10.54 8.98 4.16
C THR A 3 -9.14 9.56 4.04
N PHE A 4 -8.12 8.72 4.21
CA PHE A 4 -6.72 9.06 3.94
C PHE A 4 -6.17 8.11 2.89
N THR A 5 -5.42 8.63 1.92
CA THR A 5 -4.89 7.80 0.83
C THR A 5 -3.36 7.88 0.74
N GLY A 6 -2.70 6.73 0.84
CA GLY A 6 -1.27 6.60 0.61
C GLY A 6 -0.95 6.16 -0.81
N PHE A 7 -0.06 6.90 -1.48
CA PHE A 7 0.45 6.55 -2.81
C PHE A 7 1.94 6.19 -2.75
N CYS A 8 2.27 4.93 -3.02
CA CYS A 8 3.64 4.42 -2.96
C CYS A 8 4.17 4.09 -4.37
N PHE A 9 5.19 4.82 -4.80
CA PHE A 9 5.73 4.73 -6.15
C PHE A 9 6.65 3.51 -6.35
N GLY A 10 6.77 3.06 -7.60
CA GLY A 10 7.63 1.93 -7.95
C GLY A 10 9.11 2.31 -7.98
N THR A 11 9.99 1.30 -8.10
CA THR A 11 11.45 1.50 -8.08
C THR A 11 11.91 2.61 -9.03
N GLY A 12 12.63 3.60 -8.50
CA GLY A 12 13.17 4.74 -9.25
C GLY A 12 12.13 5.75 -9.75
N GLU A 13 10.85 5.57 -9.45
CA GLU A 13 9.81 6.52 -9.83
C GLU A 13 9.67 7.64 -8.82
N LYS A 14 9.25 8.82 -9.31
CA LYS A 14 9.01 9.98 -8.47
C LYS A 14 7.68 10.66 -8.75
N SER A 15 7.08 11.27 -7.74
CA SER A 15 5.88 12.10 -7.88
C SER A 15 6.09 13.31 -8.82
N THR A 16 7.31 13.82 -8.85
CA THR A 16 7.74 14.97 -9.67
C THR A 16 8.11 14.60 -11.12
N MET A 17 7.93 13.34 -11.53
CA MET A 17 8.21 12.94 -12.91
C MET A 17 7.35 13.71 -13.92
N LYS A 18 7.98 14.19 -15.01
CA LYS A 18 7.30 14.90 -16.10
C LYS A 18 6.25 14.02 -16.78
N LYS A 19 6.56 12.73 -16.96
CA LYS A 19 5.63 11.76 -17.51
C LYS A 19 4.87 11.07 -16.38
N LYS A 20 3.60 11.41 -16.25
CA LYS A 20 2.73 10.90 -15.20
C LYS A 20 2.33 9.45 -15.46
N ASN A 21 2.45 8.61 -14.44
CA ASN A 21 1.86 7.28 -14.41
C ASN A 21 0.50 7.35 -13.68
N ILE A 22 -0.22 6.23 -13.62
CA ILE A 22 -1.55 6.23 -13.01
C ILE A 22 -1.53 6.58 -11.51
N ILE A 23 -0.52 6.10 -10.77
CA ILE A 23 -0.32 6.42 -9.35
C ILE A 23 -0.14 7.92 -9.14
N SER A 24 0.65 8.59 -9.99
CA SER A 24 0.84 10.04 -9.91
C SER A 24 -0.42 10.82 -10.21
N GLN A 25 -1.21 10.42 -11.21
CA GLN A 25 -2.47 11.08 -11.56
C GLN A 25 -3.50 10.93 -10.43
N PHE A 26 -3.60 9.74 -9.85
CA PHE A 26 -4.48 9.51 -8.69
C PHE A 26 -4.02 10.29 -7.48
N SER A 27 -2.71 10.34 -7.25
CA SER A 27 -2.17 11.14 -6.16
C SER A 27 -2.56 12.60 -6.31
N GLU A 28 -2.41 13.19 -7.51
CA GLU A 28 -2.72 14.60 -7.81
C GLU A 28 -4.20 14.94 -7.66
N ALA A 29 -5.10 13.98 -7.89
CA ALA A 29 -6.54 14.17 -7.80
C ALA A 29 -7.08 14.28 -6.36
N ILE A 30 -6.32 13.83 -5.36
CA ILE A 30 -6.73 13.88 -3.94
C ILE A 30 -6.11 15.10 -3.25
N PRO A 31 -6.79 15.88 -2.39
CA PRO A 31 -6.16 17.00 -1.68
C PRO A 31 -4.90 16.59 -0.87
N PRO A 32 -3.85 17.44 -0.78
CA PRO A 32 -2.62 17.13 -0.03
C PRO A 32 -2.83 16.74 1.44
N GLU A 33 -3.86 17.27 2.10
CA GLU A 33 -4.23 17.01 3.49
C GLU A 33 -4.84 15.61 3.69
N ASP A 34 -5.41 15.03 2.63
CA ASP A 34 -6.09 13.74 2.63
C ASP A 34 -5.23 12.63 1.99
N ARG A 35 -3.95 12.93 1.71
CA ARG A 35 -3.00 11.96 1.15
C ARG A 35 -1.61 12.05 1.74
N PHE A 36 -0.85 10.97 1.59
CA PHE A 36 0.61 11.02 1.61
C PHE A 36 1.18 10.36 0.36
N VAL A 37 2.37 10.78 -0.02
CA VAL A 37 3.09 10.24 -1.17
C VAL A 37 4.45 9.73 -0.72
N ARG A 38 4.84 8.55 -1.20
CA ARG A 38 6.18 7.98 -1.01
C ARG A 38 6.83 7.72 -2.35
N GLU A 39 7.99 8.35 -2.49
CA GLU A 39 8.85 8.18 -3.66
C GLU A 39 9.34 6.73 -3.75
N GLY A 40 9.61 6.31 -4.99
CA GLY A 40 10.07 4.98 -5.28
C GLY A 40 11.41 4.66 -4.64
N PRO A 41 11.59 3.46 -4.08
CA PRO A 41 12.90 3.06 -3.58
C PRO A 41 13.92 2.98 -4.73
N GLY A 42 15.20 3.06 -4.37
CA GLY A 42 16.28 2.83 -5.32
C GLY A 42 16.34 1.37 -5.79
N MET A 43 17.25 1.05 -6.70
CA MET A 43 17.40 -0.32 -7.24
C MET A 43 17.64 -1.38 -6.16
N LEU A 44 18.24 -1.00 -5.03
CA LEU A 44 18.49 -1.91 -3.90
C LEU A 44 17.27 -2.08 -2.96
N GLY A 45 16.20 -1.31 -3.10
CA GLY A 45 14.99 -1.48 -2.28
C GLY A 45 15.12 -1.04 -0.82
N LYS A 46 16.22 -0.38 -0.44
CA LYS A 46 16.55 -0.05 0.96
C LYS A 46 15.52 0.88 1.60
N GLU A 47 14.81 1.66 0.80
CA GLU A 47 13.86 2.66 1.23
C GLU A 47 12.45 2.09 1.50
N VAL A 48 12.16 0.82 1.14
CA VAL A 48 10.83 0.22 1.38
C VAL A 48 10.45 0.31 2.86
N THR A 49 11.36 -0.06 3.76
CA THR A 49 11.11 -0.04 5.20
C THR A 49 11.08 1.37 5.80
N PRO A 50 12.04 2.27 5.52
CA PRO A 50 11.95 3.68 5.90
C PRO A 50 10.63 4.33 5.44
N ASN A 51 10.25 4.16 4.18
CA ASN A 51 9.00 4.69 3.63
C ASN A 51 7.79 4.19 4.41
N ALA A 52 7.76 2.89 4.73
CA ALA A 52 6.66 2.31 5.50
C ALA A 52 6.60 2.86 6.93
N LYS A 53 7.73 3.02 7.61
CA LYS A 53 7.81 3.62 8.96
C LYS A 53 7.30 5.06 8.97
N GLU A 54 7.75 5.87 8.01
CA GLU A 54 7.32 7.26 7.90
C GLU A 54 5.82 7.35 7.60
N SER A 55 5.30 6.46 6.75
CA SER A 55 3.86 6.42 6.42
C SER A 55 3.00 6.06 7.63
N VAL A 56 3.47 5.17 8.52
CA VAL A 56 2.78 4.89 9.80
C VAL A 56 2.67 6.15 10.65
N ASN A 57 3.74 6.95 10.72
CA ASN A 57 3.71 8.22 11.46
C ASN A 57 2.70 9.20 10.87
N ASP A 58 2.62 9.29 9.54
CA ASP A 58 1.64 10.14 8.85
C ASP A 58 0.21 9.68 9.10
N VAL A 59 -0.06 8.36 9.05
CA VAL A 59 -1.37 7.80 9.36
C VAL A 59 -1.76 8.10 10.81
N VAL A 60 -0.86 7.88 11.78
CA VAL A 60 -1.14 8.20 13.19
C VAL A 60 -1.39 9.69 13.40
N LYS A 61 -0.57 10.55 12.78
CA LYS A 61 -0.75 12.01 12.82
C LYS A 61 -2.09 12.43 12.22
N TRP A 62 -2.52 11.79 11.13
CA TRP A 62 -3.81 12.05 10.51
C TRP A 62 -4.97 11.56 11.38
N LEU A 63 -4.89 10.35 11.95
CA LEU A 63 -5.92 9.79 12.83
C LEU A 63 -6.19 10.67 14.04
N LEU A 64 -5.14 11.21 14.66
CA LEU A 64 -5.24 12.12 15.81
C LEU A 64 -5.90 13.47 15.49
N LYS A 65 -6.08 13.80 14.22
CA LYS A 65 -6.84 14.99 13.80
C LYS A 65 -8.32 14.69 13.54
N GLN A 66 -8.70 13.41 13.47
CA GLN A 66 -10.07 13.03 13.15
C GLN A 66 -10.92 12.99 14.41
N GLU A 67 -12.09 13.61 14.35
CA GLU A 67 -13.09 13.52 15.43
C GLU A 67 -13.66 12.09 15.52
N ASP A 68 -13.99 11.50 14.37
CA ASP A 68 -14.54 10.14 14.25
C ASP A 68 -13.47 9.07 14.45
N ASP A 69 -13.88 7.90 14.91
CA ASP A 69 -13.04 6.70 15.00
C ASP A 69 -13.15 5.81 13.78
N LYS A 70 -14.30 5.85 13.10
CA LYS A 70 -14.52 5.11 11.86
C LYS A 70 -13.93 5.92 10.72
N ASN A 71 -12.78 5.47 10.28
CA ASN A 71 -11.99 6.12 9.24
C ASN A 71 -11.49 5.07 8.25
N THR A 72 -11.14 5.52 7.05
CA THR A 72 -10.67 4.65 5.98
C THR A 72 -9.26 5.05 5.58
N LEU A 73 -8.38 4.06 5.43
CA LEU A 73 -7.05 4.19 4.85
C LEU A 73 -6.98 3.39 3.56
N ASN A 74 -6.82 4.08 2.44
CA ASN A 74 -6.56 3.46 1.15
C ASN A 74 -5.06 3.50 0.86
N LEU A 75 -4.48 2.37 0.49
CA LEU A 75 -3.06 2.25 0.12
C LEU A 75 -2.95 1.77 -1.31
N SER A 76 -2.45 2.64 -2.19
CA SER A 76 -2.20 2.30 -3.58
C SER A 76 -0.71 2.31 -3.87
N GLY A 77 -0.23 1.25 -4.51
CA GLY A 77 1.19 1.17 -4.87
C GLY A 77 1.43 0.47 -6.18
N PHE A 78 2.63 0.69 -6.70
CA PHE A 78 3.16 -0.02 -7.87
C PHE A 78 4.50 -0.66 -7.55
N SER A 79 4.75 -1.90 -8.03
CA SER A 79 6.04 -2.57 -7.89
C SER A 79 6.44 -2.72 -6.42
N ARG A 80 7.64 -2.27 -6.05
CA ARG A 80 8.07 -2.16 -4.64
C ARG A 80 7.21 -1.21 -3.82
N GLY A 81 6.56 -0.23 -4.44
CA GLY A 81 5.58 0.63 -3.78
C GLY A 81 4.37 -0.16 -3.27
N SER A 82 3.88 -1.14 -4.03
CA SER A 82 2.82 -2.06 -3.56
C SER A 82 3.29 -2.87 -2.34
N VAL A 83 4.56 -3.28 -2.34
CA VAL A 83 5.17 -3.98 -1.22
C VAL A 83 5.34 -3.04 0.00
N THR A 84 5.64 -1.77 -0.22
CA THR A 84 5.59 -0.74 0.82
C THR A 84 4.19 -0.63 1.42
N CYS A 85 3.12 -0.65 0.63
CA CYS A 85 1.73 -0.66 1.14
C CYS A 85 1.47 -1.86 2.07
N ILE A 86 1.90 -3.05 1.69
CA ILE A 86 1.79 -4.25 2.53
C ILE A 86 2.57 -4.08 3.85
N GLU A 87 3.79 -3.53 3.78
CA GLU A 87 4.61 -3.29 4.96
C GLU A 87 4.00 -2.21 5.88
N ILE A 88 3.35 -1.18 5.32
CA ILE A 88 2.60 -0.18 6.10
C ILE A 88 1.49 -0.85 6.92
N ALA A 89 0.65 -1.68 6.28
CA ALA A 89 -0.44 -2.36 6.97
C ALA A 89 0.07 -3.27 8.10
N ASN A 90 1.14 -4.04 7.86
CA ASN A 90 1.77 -4.87 8.89
C ASN A 90 2.32 -4.03 10.05
N ARG A 91 2.93 -2.88 9.77
CA ARG A 91 3.45 -2.00 10.81
C ARG A 91 2.34 -1.34 11.62
N LEU A 92 1.23 -0.95 11.00
CA LEU A 92 0.04 -0.49 11.71
C LEU A 92 -0.52 -1.58 12.62
N LYS A 93 -0.58 -2.84 12.15
CA LYS A 93 -1.00 -3.96 13.00
C LYS A 93 -0.07 -4.18 14.19
N LYS A 94 1.25 -4.11 13.97
CA LYS A 94 2.23 -4.22 15.06
C LYS A 94 2.10 -3.09 16.08
N LEU A 95 1.83 -1.87 15.62
CA LEU A 95 1.56 -0.73 16.50
C LEU A 95 0.29 -0.95 17.33
N GLU A 96 -0.80 -1.40 16.70
CA GLU A 96 -2.04 -1.77 17.39
C GLU A 96 -1.76 -2.80 18.50
N LEU A 97 -1.10 -3.92 18.16
CA LEU A 97 -0.76 -4.98 19.13
C LEU A 97 0.14 -4.49 20.26
N ALA A 98 1.10 -3.60 19.98
CA ALA A 98 1.97 -3.02 20.99
C ALA A 98 1.17 -2.15 21.98
N LEU A 99 0.30 -1.28 21.47
CA LEU A 99 -0.57 -0.43 22.30
C LEU A 99 -1.58 -1.27 23.10
N GLU A 100 -2.10 -2.36 22.54
CA GLU A 100 -2.94 -3.32 23.29
C GLU A 100 -2.17 -3.97 24.44
N ALA A 101 -0.90 -4.34 24.22
CA ALA A 101 -0.06 -4.93 25.25
C ALA A 101 0.26 -3.92 26.37
N GLU A 102 0.43 -2.64 26.04
CA GLU A 102 0.57 -1.56 27.02
C GLU A 102 -0.72 -1.33 27.82
N ALA A 103 -1.90 -1.35 27.15
CA ALA A 103 -3.20 -1.24 27.81
C ALA A 103 -3.41 -2.33 28.85
N LYS A 104 -3.06 -3.58 28.52
CA LYS A 104 -3.18 -4.74 29.43
C LYS A 104 -2.29 -4.63 30.67
N LYS A 105 -1.29 -3.76 30.65
CA LYS A 105 -0.35 -3.51 31.75
C LYS A 105 -0.65 -2.19 32.48
N ASP A 106 -1.79 -1.56 32.19
CA ASP A 106 -2.17 -0.23 32.71
C ASP A 106 -1.11 0.87 32.48
N ASN A 107 -0.29 0.73 31.44
CA ASN A 107 0.80 1.65 31.10
C ASN A 107 0.51 2.53 29.88
N LEU A 108 -0.69 2.44 29.31
CA LEU A 108 -1.04 3.14 28.09
C LEU A 108 -1.33 4.62 28.35
N SER A 109 -0.58 5.50 27.69
CA SER A 109 -0.82 6.95 27.78
C SER A 109 -2.19 7.34 27.18
N PRO A 110 -2.78 8.49 27.56
CA PRO A 110 -4.05 8.96 26.98
C PRO A 110 -4.01 9.06 25.45
N LYS A 111 -2.90 9.58 24.91
CA LYS A 111 -2.67 9.63 23.46
C LYS A 111 -2.58 8.24 22.84
N GLY A 112 -1.91 7.31 23.52
CA GLY A 112 -1.82 5.91 23.09
C GLY A 112 -3.19 5.22 23.07
N ALA A 113 -4.05 5.48 24.06
CA ALA A 113 -5.42 4.98 24.12
C ALA A 113 -6.26 5.51 22.96
N GLU A 114 -6.12 6.79 22.62
CA GLU A 114 -6.78 7.38 21.47
C GLU A 114 -6.35 6.74 20.14
N VAL A 115 -5.03 6.61 19.92
CA VAL A 115 -4.49 5.96 18.72
C VAL A 115 -4.97 4.51 18.62
N LEU A 116 -4.92 3.75 19.72
CA LEU A 116 -5.38 2.37 19.76
C LEU A 116 -6.86 2.24 19.36
N ARG A 117 -7.73 3.07 19.94
CA ARG A 117 -9.17 3.11 19.62
C ARG A 117 -9.41 3.40 18.14
N LYS A 118 -8.67 4.36 17.57
CA LYS A 118 -8.80 4.72 16.15
C LYS A 118 -8.23 3.65 15.21
N LEU A 119 -7.11 3.02 15.56
CA LEU A 119 -6.54 1.92 14.77
C LEU A 119 -7.48 0.70 14.70
N LYS A 120 -8.13 0.33 15.81
CA LYS A 120 -9.09 -0.79 15.85
C LYS A 120 -10.29 -0.61 14.92
N ASN A 121 -10.65 0.64 14.66
CA ASN A 121 -11.80 1.01 13.81
C ASN A 121 -11.37 1.50 12.42
N LEU A 122 -10.07 1.46 12.10
CA LEU A 122 -9.54 1.87 10.81
C LEU A 122 -9.79 0.77 9.78
N GLU A 123 -10.51 1.12 8.71
CA GLU A 123 -10.67 0.23 7.56
C GLU A 123 -9.51 0.44 6.59
N ILE A 124 -8.67 -0.58 6.44
CA ILE A 124 -7.53 -0.53 5.53
C ILE A 124 -7.83 -1.29 4.24
N ASN A 125 -7.67 -0.62 3.10
CA ASN A 125 -7.78 -1.22 1.77
C ASN A 125 -6.44 -1.08 1.03
N ILE A 126 -6.03 -2.12 0.32
CA ILE A 126 -4.79 -2.14 -0.46
C ILE A 126 -5.11 -2.43 -1.92
N PHE A 127 -4.65 -1.53 -2.80
CA PHE A 127 -4.64 -1.69 -4.25
C PHE A 127 -3.20 -1.78 -4.76
N ALA A 128 -2.76 -3.01 -5.02
CA ALA A 128 -1.38 -3.35 -5.36
C ALA A 128 -1.22 -3.61 -6.87
N MET A 129 -0.50 -2.74 -7.56
CA MET A 129 -0.14 -2.96 -8.96
C MET A 129 1.19 -3.71 -9.03
N ASP A 130 1.12 -4.96 -9.47
CA ASP A 130 2.24 -5.90 -9.66
C ASP A 130 3.26 -5.89 -8.49
N PRO A 131 2.87 -6.38 -7.30
CA PRO A 131 3.65 -6.24 -6.08
C PRO A 131 4.96 -7.04 -6.12
N VAL A 132 6.07 -6.39 -6.44
CA VAL A 132 7.39 -7.02 -6.58
C VAL A 132 8.32 -6.54 -5.47
N ALA A 133 8.78 -7.45 -4.61
CA ALA A 133 9.74 -7.11 -3.55
C ALA A 133 11.18 -6.98 -4.09
N GLY A 134 11.49 -7.67 -5.19
CA GLY A 134 12.84 -7.82 -5.72
C GLY A 134 13.59 -9.01 -5.08
N MET A 135 14.78 -9.31 -5.61
CA MET A 135 15.47 -10.58 -5.37
C MET A 135 15.85 -10.83 -3.90
N SER A 136 16.31 -9.80 -3.19
CA SER A 136 16.75 -9.89 -1.77
C SER A 136 15.59 -9.99 -0.78
N ASP A 137 14.39 -9.57 -1.19
CA ASP A 137 13.33 -9.20 -0.26
C ASP A 137 12.07 -10.06 -0.41
N LYS A 138 12.08 -10.99 -1.36
CA LYS A 138 10.96 -11.89 -1.68
C LYS A 138 10.44 -12.72 -0.51
N GLY A 139 11.27 -12.96 0.51
CA GLY A 139 10.95 -13.78 1.68
C GLY A 139 10.57 -12.99 2.93
N VAL A 140 10.66 -11.65 2.91
CA VAL A 140 10.40 -10.82 4.09
C VAL A 140 8.91 -10.89 4.45
N MET A 141 8.58 -11.33 5.66
CA MET A 141 7.20 -11.60 6.07
C MET A 141 6.30 -10.36 6.00
N ASP A 142 6.80 -9.22 6.46
CA ASP A 142 6.07 -7.93 6.44
C ASP A 142 5.73 -7.44 5.01
N ARG A 143 6.25 -8.12 3.99
CA ARG A 143 6.08 -7.80 2.56
C ARG A 143 5.25 -8.84 1.82
N ARG A 144 4.78 -9.87 2.54
CA ARG A 144 4.03 -11.02 2.02
C ARG A 144 2.71 -11.24 2.76
N VAL A 145 2.71 -11.00 4.06
CA VAL A 145 1.51 -11.17 4.90
C VAL A 145 0.59 -9.99 4.65
N ILE A 146 -0.66 -10.25 4.28
CA ILE A 146 -1.74 -9.29 4.33
C ILE A 146 -2.39 -9.45 5.71
N PRO A 147 -2.18 -8.50 6.65
CA PRO A 147 -2.61 -8.64 8.03
C PRO A 147 -4.13 -8.55 8.19
N ASP A 148 -4.64 -8.98 9.33
CA ASP A 148 -6.07 -9.09 9.65
C ASP A 148 -6.80 -7.74 9.79
N ASN A 149 -6.06 -6.63 9.90
CA ASN A 149 -6.59 -5.28 9.86
C ASN A 149 -6.85 -4.76 8.42
N VAL A 150 -6.50 -5.54 7.38
CA VAL A 150 -6.86 -5.23 5.98
C VAL A 150 -8.24 -5.81 5.66
N LYS A 151 -9.15 -4.94 5.22
CA LYS A 151 -10.51 -5.30 4.80
C LYS A 151 -10.56 -5.79 3.36
N SER A 152 -9.86 -5.11 2.46
CA SER A 152 -9.81 -5.44 1.03
C SER A 152 -8.37 -5.41 0.51
N TYR A 153 -7.98 -6.47 -0.19
CA TYR A 153 -6.71 -6.56 -0.92
C TYR A 153 -6.98 -6.92 -2.38
N VAL A 154 -6.71 -5.96 -3.26
CA VAL A 154 -6.80 -6.13 -4.71
C VAL A 154 -5.40 -6.04 -5.28
N ALA A 155 -4.96 -7.10 -5.95
CA ALA A 155 -3.67 -7.15 -6.63
C ALA A 155 -3.87 -7.34 -8.13
N VAL A 156 -3.17 -6.54 -8.94
CA VAL A 156 -3.07 -6.73 -10.38
C VAL A 156 -1.73 -7.39 -10.68
N LEU A 157 -1.73 -8.49 -11.44
CA LEU A 157 -0.52 -9.25 -11.73
C LEU A 157 -0.20 -9.19 -13.22
N GLN A 158 1.01 -8.79 -13.59
CA GLN A 158 1.45 -8.70 -14.99
C GLN A 158 1.93 -10.07 -15.47
N THR A 159 1.17 -10.73 -16.35
CA THR A 159 1.42 -12.13 -16.73
C THR A 159 2.55 -12.32 -17.73
N ASP A 160 2.93 -11.26 -18.47
CA ASP A 160 3.96 -11.35 -19.51
C ASP A 160 5.34 -10.87 -18.99
N GLU A 161 5.45 -10.58 -17.69
CA GLU A 161 6.72 -10.23 -17.05
C GLU A 161 7.61 -11.47 -16.85
N MET A 162 8.63 -11.61 -17.69
CA MET A 162 9.50 -12.79 -17.73
C MET A 162 10.82 -12.63 -16.97
N ARG A 163 11.13 -11.45 -16.40
CA ARG A 163 12.38 -11.25 -15.66
C ARG A 163 12.34 -11.99 -14.32
N ARG A 164 13.37 -12.81 -14.08
CA ARG A 164 13.49 -13.70 -12.92
C ARG A 164 13.32 -13.00 -11.57
N ASP A 165 13.83 -11.78 -11.49
CA ASP A 165 13.86 -10.91 -10.31
C ASP A 165 12.58 -10.07 -10.12
N PHE A 166 11.64 -10.14 -11.07
CA PHE A 166 10.35 -9.45 -11.06
C PHE A 166 9.17 -10.34 -10.70
N LYS A 167 9.40 -11.53 -10.13
CA LYS A 167 8.28 -12.37 -9.69
C LYS A 167 7.47 -11.64 -8.60
N PRO A 168 6.14 -11.46 -8.77
CA PRO A 168 5.32 -10.70 -7.82
C PRO A 168 4.98 -11.50 -6.55
N GLN A 169 4.31 -10.85 -5.59
CA GLN A 169 3.63 -11.45 -4.45
C GLN A 169 2.25 -12.00 -4.90
N ASP A 170 2.29 -13.03 -5.74
CA ASP A 170 1.12 -13.77 -6.24
C ASP A 170 0.53 -14.74 -5.20
N MET A 171 -0.48 -15.53 -5.57
CA MET A 171 -1.11 -16.53 -4.69
C MET A 171 -0.14 -17.58 -4.12
N THR A 172 1.02 -17.78 -4.75
CA THR A 172 2.05 -18.71 -4.23
C THR A 172 2.91 -18.09 -3.15
N ARG A 173 2.81 -16.77 -2.94
CA ARG A 173 3.71 -16.01 -2.06
C ARG A 173 3.00 -15.14 -1.04
N ALA A 174 1.90 -14.50 -1.40
CA ALA A 174 1.09 -13.73 -0.47
C ALA A 174 0.46 -14.65 0.59
N ILE A 175 0.37 -14.18 1.82
CA ILE A 175 -0.19 -14.91 2.96
C ILE A 175 -1.33 -14.06 3.51
N ILE A 176 -2.56 -14.55 3.40
CA ILE A 176 -3.73 -13.83 3.90
C ILE A 176 -3.95 -14.26 5.36
N ALA A 177 -3.78 -13.33 6.31
CA ALA A 177 -3.81 -13.65 7.73
C ALA A 177 -5.23 -13.90 8.28
N SER A 178 -6.26 -13.40 7.59
CA SER A 178 -7.65 -13.46 8.03
C SER A 178 -8.57 -13.94 6.91
N PRO A 179 -9.49 -14.90 7.16
CA PRO A 179 -10.50 -15.29 6.18
C PRO A 179 -11.53 -14.19 5.91
N ASN A 180 -11.57 -13.14 6.74
CA ASN A 180 -12.48 -12.01 6.60
C ASN A 180 -11.93 -10.92 5.66
N THR A 181 -10.66 -11.00 5.24
CA THR A 181 -10.11 -10.09 4.23
C THR A 181 -10.67 -10.48 2.86
N GLN A 182 -11.32 -9.53 2.18
CA GLN A 182 -11.73 -9.71 0.80
C GLN A 182 -10.50 -9.65 -0.10
N VAL A 183 -10.30 -10.66 -0.94
CA VAL A 183 -9.11 -10.78 -1.78
C VAL A 183 -9.51 -10.93 -3.24
N SER A 184 -8.92 -10.10 -4.10
CA SER A 184 -8.98 -10.25 -5.55
C SER A 184 -7.57 -10.19 -6.13
N MET A 185 -7.17 -11.22 -6.87
CA MET A 185 -5.91 -11.22 -7.61
C MET A 185 -6.22 -11.34 -9.10
N LEU A 186 -5.98 -10.26 -9.83
CA LEU A 186 -6.43 -10.04 -11.19
C LEU A 186 -5.24 -10.18 -12.15
N PRO A 187 -5.12 -11.30 -12.88
CA PRO A 187 -4.10 -11.44 -13.91
C PRO A 187 -4.43 -10.51 -15.10
N MET A 188 -3.41 -9.82 -15.61
CA MET A 188 -3.51 -8.96 -16.77
C MET A 188 -2.30 -9.14 -17.69
N TYR A 189 -2.56 -9.19 -19.00
CA TYR A 189 -1.51 -9.15 -20.02
C TYR A 189 -0.70 -7.85 -19.93
N GLY A 190 0.58 -7.93 -20.27
CA GLY A 190 1.55 -6.87 -20.15
C GLY A 190 2.78 -7.26 -19.34
N ASN A 191 3.87 -6.53 -19.55
CA ASN A 191 5.06 -6.56 -18.71
C ASN A 191 4.84 -5.69 -17.46
N HIS A 192 5.74 -5.77 -16.48
CA HIS A 192 5.63 -5.13 -15.17
C HIS A 192 5.06 -3.70 -15.13
N SER A 193 5.34 -2.87 -16.13
CA SER A 193 4.92 -1.46 -16.15
C SER A 193 3.79 -1.12 -17.11
N ASP A 194 3.24 -2.08 -17.87
CA ASP A 194 2.29 -1.80 -18.95
C ASP A 194 0.91 -1.34 -18.46
N THR A 195 0.51 -1.73 -17.25
CA THR A 195 -0.74 -1.24 -16.61
C THR A 195 -0.56 0.08 -15.85
N THR A 196 0.67 0.43 -15.48
CA THR A 196 0.94 1.62 -14.65
C THR A 196 1.44 2.81 -15.48
N LYS A 197 2.35 2.57 -16.42
CA LYS A 197 3.05 3.63 -17.17
C LYS A 197 2.34 3.91 -18.50
N ILE A 198 2.05 5.18 -18.72
CA ILE A 198 1.69 5.68 -20.05
C ILE A 198 2.98 5.70 -20.88
N LYS A 199 3.21 4.71 -21.75
CA LYS A 199 4.45 4.64 -22.57
C LYS A 199 4.40 5.54 -23.81
N LYS A 200 3.22 5.86 -24.31
CA LYS A 200 2.97 6.81 -25.41
C LYS A 200 1.52 7.28 -25.30
N ASP A 201 1.19 8.44 -25.86
CA ASP A 201 -0.16 9.02 -25.75
C ASP A 201 -1.24 8.13 -26.34
N SER A 202 -0.87 7.25 -27.28
CA SER A 202 -1.74 6.22 -27.87
C SER A 202 -1.87 4.93 -27.06
N MET A 203 -1.06 4.72 -26.00
CA MET A 203 -1.05 3.49 -25.20
C MET A 203 -1.71 3.74 -23.85
N GLN A 204 -3.02 4.00 -23.89
CA GLN A 204 -3.84 4.24 -22.71
C GLN A 204 -4.61 3.00 -22.23
N SER A 205 -4.56 1.88 -22.97
CA SER A 205 -5.43 0.72 -22.74
C SER A 205 -5.29 0.15 -21.33
N GLY A 206 -4.05 -0.06 -20.85
CA GLY A 206 -3.80 -0.55 -19.49
C GLY A 206 -4.35 0.39 -18.42
N ALA A 207 -3.95 1.66 -18.46
CA ALA A 207 -4.41 2.66 -17.48
C ALA A 207 -5.93 2.91 -17.53
N LYS A 208 -6.55 2.87 -18.73
CA LYS A 208 -8.01 2.98 -18.90
C LYS A 208 -8.75 1.77 -18.35
N ILE A 209 -8.29 0.55 -18.64
CA ILE A 209 -8.86 -0.67 -18.06
C ILE A 209 -8.77 -0.61 -16.54
N MET A 210 -7.63 -0.16 -16.00
CA MET A 210 -7.47 0.01 -14.57
C MET A 210 -8.41 1.05 -13.97
N TRP A 211 -8.57 2.21 -14.62
CA TRP A 211 -9.55 3.22 -14.21
C TRP A 211 -10.98 2.66 -14.21
N HIS A 212 -11.37 1.93 -15.26
CA HIS A 212 -12.69 1.32 -15.36
C HIS A 212 -12.90 0.16 -14.39
N SER A 213 -11.83 -0.49 -13.92
CA SER A 213 -11.90 -1.57 -12.92
C SER A 213 -12.02 -1.05 -11.48
N LEU A 214 -11.89 0.27 -11.29
CA LEU A 214 -12.05 0.97 -10.01
C LEU A 214 -13.41 1.65 -9.86
N TYR A 215 -14.27 1.60 -10.90
CA TYR A 215 -15.63 2.17 -10.95
C TYR A 215 -16.66 1.04 -10.99
#